data_AF-A0A813HP50-F1
#
_entry.id   AF-A0A813HP50-F1
#
_cell.length_a   1.000
_cell.length_b   1.000
_cell.length_c   1.000
_cell.angle_alpha   90.00
_cell.angle_beta   90.00
_cell.angle_gamma   90.00
#
_symmetry.space_group_name_H-M   'P 1'
#
loop_
_entity.id
_entity.type
_entity.pdbx_description
1 polymer ?
#
loop_
_entity_poly.entity_id
_entity_poly.type
_entity_poly.pdbx_seq_one_letter_code
_entity_poly.pdbx_strand_id
1 'polypeptide(L)'
;MKRSTRQAQSTAAATVSNFPKEALYHTAQKSGRRGLVEGDVVYTMVDTGSGYVATCSFSAELSSTMGIHQGINGAVAENKKAAEHNAASAVLSVLGVESGPTQNKGSTKAPTQSP
;
A
#
# COMPACT_ATOMS: atom_id res chain seq x y z
N MET A 1 42.68 -12.29 -16.22
CA MET A 1 41.42 -11.56 -16.47
C MET A 1 40.60 -11.56 -15.19
N LYS A 2 40.35 -10.38 -14.61
CA LYS A 2 39.89 -10.19 -13.22
C LYS A 2 38.35 -10.25 -13.12
N ARG A 3 37.88 -10.96 -12.09
CA ARG A 3 36.49 -11.30 -11.75
C ARG A 3 35.70 -10.03 -11.36
N SER A 4 34.60 -9.76 -12.06
CA SER A 4 33.21 -9.91 -11.61
C SER A 4 32.81 -9.02 -10.43
N THR A 5 32.16 -7.90 -10.76
CA THR A 5 31.53 -6.92 -9.88
C THR A 5 30.31 -7.54 -9.19
N ARG A 6 30.40 -7.82 -7.88
CA ARG A 6 29.21 -8.14 -7.07
C ARG A 6 28.54 -6.85 -6.65
N GLN A 7 27.36 -6.59 -7.21
CA GLN A 7 26.39 -5.62 -6.71
C GLN A 7 26.11 -5.92 -5.23
N ALA A 8 26.34 -4.92 -4.38
CA ALA A 8 25.83 -4.91 -3.02
C ALA A 8 24.32 -4.65 -3.07
N GLN A 9 23.51 -5.70 -3.01
CA GLN A 9 22.10 -5.59 -2.69
C GLN A 9 21.99 -5.23 -1.21
N SER A 10 21.64 -3.96 -0.94
CA SER A 10 21.24 -3.49 0.38
C SER A 10 19.97 -4.24 0.83
N THR A 11 20.15 -5.27 1.64
CA THR A 11 19.07 -5.89 2.41
C THR A 11 18.70 -4.99 3.59
N ALA A 12 17.90 -3.96 3.33
CA ALA A 12 17.22 -3.24 4.39
C ALA A 12 16.18 -4.18 5.01
N ALA A 13 16.35 -4.52 6.29
CA ALA A 13 15.43 -5.34 7.05
C ALA A 13 14.01 -4.72 7.02
N ALA A 14 13.10 -5.36 6.28
CA ALA A 14 11.72 -4.93 6.13
C ALA A 14 10.95 -5.20 7.43
N THR A 15 10.47 -4.13 8.08
CA THR A 15 9.55 -4.24 9.21
C THR A 15 8.19 -4.67 8.69
N VAL A 16 7.85 -5.95 8.87
CA VAL A 16 6.53 -6.51 8.54
C VAL A 16 5.50 -5.92 9.51
N SER A 17 4.77 -4.90 9.08
CA SER A 17 3.66 -4.34 9.87
C SER A 17 2.34 -5.06 9.53
N ASN A 18 1.57 -5.43 10.56
CA ASN A 18 0.19 -5.90 10.41
C ASN A 18 -0.80 -4.76 10.07
N PHE A 19 -0.33 -3.51 10.00
CA PHE A 19 -1.13 -2.32 9.75
C PHE A 19 -0.56 -1.54 8.56
N PRO A 20 -0.84 -1.97 7.31
CA PRO A 20 -0.21 -1.39 6.11
C PRO A 20 -0.43 0.13 5.99
N LYS A 21 -1.54 0.65 6.52
CA LYS A 21 -1.80 2.09 6.57
C LYS A 21 -0.81 2.84 7.46
N GLU A 22 -0.52 2.33 8.65
CA GLU A 22 0.44 2.93 9.58
C GLU A 22 1.87 2.83 9.05
N ALA A 23 2.25 1.67 8.49
CA ALA A 23 3.56 1.52 7.85
C ALA A 23 3.73 2.47 6.66
N LEU A 24 2.68 2.70 5.87
CA LEU A 24 2.74 3.69 4.80
C LEU A 24 2.99 5.09 5.37
N TYR A 25 2.25 5.51 6.39
CA TYR A 25 2.44 6.83 7.00
C TYR A 25 3.86 7.01 7.56
N HIS A 26 4.40 6.01 8.25
CA HIS A 26 5.79 6.05 8.73
C HIS A 26 6.80 6.11 7.58
N THR A 27 6.58 5.35 6.52
CA THR A 27 7.44 5.35 5.32
C THR A 27 7.40 6.72 4.65
N ALA A 28 6.21 7.30 4.49
CA ALA A 28 6.00 8.63 3.93
C ALA A 28 6.67 9.73 4.76
N GLN A 29 6.51 9.73 6.09
CA GLN A 29 7.20 10.65 6.99
C GLN A 29 8.73 10.54 6.86
N LYS A 30 9.25 9.32 6.82
CA LYS A 30 10.69 9.05 6.68
C LYS A 30 11.22 9.53 5.33
N SER A 31 10.49 9.28 4.25
CA SER A 31 10.86 9.72 2.90
C SER A 31 10.85 11.24 2.81
N GLY A 32 9.76 11.89 3.23
CA GLY A 32 9.62 13.36 3.17
C GLY A 32 10.49 14.12 4.16
N ARG A 33 11.13 13.46 5.14
CA ARG A 33 11.91 14.07 6.23
C ARG A 33 11.15 15.19 6.98
N ARG A 34 9.82 15.11 6.98
CA ARG A 34 8.93 16.07 7.63
C ARG A 34 7.69 15.35 8.17
N GLY A 35 6.96 16.04 9.05
CA GLY A 35 5.62 15.60 9.44
C GLY A 35 4.70 15.60 8.22
N LEU A 36 3.82 14.60 8.16
CA LEU A 36 2.76 14.59 7.16
C LEU A 36 1.73 15.65 7.51
N VAL A 37 1.32 16.40 6.49
CA VAL A 37 0.22 17.35 6.58
C VAL A 37 -0.99 16.79 5.86
N GLU A 38 -2.15 17.40 6.13
CA GLU A 38 -3.37 17.06 5.40
C GLU A 38 -3.15 17.24 3.89
N GLY A 39 -3.59 16.27 3.09
CA GLY A 39 -3.40 16.25 1.65
C GLY A 39 -2.10 15.60 1.16
N ASP A 40 -1.16 15.22 2.05
CA ASP A 40 0.04 14.47 1.63
C ASP A 40 -0.28 13.05 1.19
N VAL A 41 -1.25 12.41 1.84
CA VAL A 41 -1.72 11.07 1.52
C VAL A 41 -3.23 11.13 1.42
N VAL A 42 -3.77 10.87 0.24
CA VAL A 42 -5.21 10.95 -0.05
C VAL A 42 -5.71 9.61 -0.56
N TYR A 43 -6.76 9.10 0.08
CA TYR A 43 -7.47 7.90 -0.33
C TYR A 43 -8.75 8.27 -1.06
N THR A 44 -8.81 7.94 -2.35
CA THR A 44 -10.04 8.09 -3.15
C THR A 44 -10.74 6.76 -3.23
N MET A 45 -12.02 6.71 -2.86
CA MET A 45 -12.80 5.49 -2.80
C MET A 45 -13.73 5.38 -4.00
N VAL A 46 -13.78 4.19 -4.60
CA VAL A 46 -14.73 3.83 -5.66
C VAL A 46 -15.54 2.63 -5.20
N ASP A 47 -16.87 2.75 -5.26
CA ASP A 47 -17.79 1.63 -5.08
C ASP A 47 -17.98 0.94 -6.45
N THR A 48 -17.64 -0.35 -6.51
CA THR A 48 -17.70 -1.13 -7.75
C THR A 48 -18.98 -1.96 -7.87
N GLY A 49 -19.90 -1.85 -6.91
CA GLY A 49 -21.09 -2.71 -6.79
C GLY A 49 -20.78 -4.12 -6.26
N SER A 50 -19.56 -4.61 -6.46
CA SER A 50 -19.02 -5.87 -5.91
C SER A 50 -18.14 -5.68 -4.67
N GLY A 51 -17.91 -4.42 -4.27
CA GLY A 51 -17.04 -4.05 -3.17
C GLY A 51 -16.51 -2.63 -3.31
N TYR A 52 -15.46 -2.33 -2.57
CA TYR A 52 -14.81 -1.02 -2.54
C TYR A 52 -13.36 -1.15 -3.01
N VAL A 53 -12.93 -0.20 -3.82
CA VAL A 53 -11.53 -0.01 -4.22
C VAL A 53 -11.07 1.33 -3.70
N ALA A 54 -9.93 1.36 -3.01
CA ALA A 54 -9.27 2.60 -2.62
C ALA A 54 -8.09 2.87 -3.56
N THR A 55 -7.91 4.13 -3.91
CA THR A 55 -6.74 4.63 -4.64
C THR A 55 -5.95 5.51 -3.69
N CYS A 56 -4.70 5.13 -3.39
CA CYS A 56 -3.80 5.93 -2.57
C CYS A 56 -2.98 6.86 -3.46
N SER A 57 -3.08 8.16 -3.23
CA SER A 57 -2.38 9.20 -3.99
C SER A 57 -1.60 10.11 -3.04
N PHE A 58 -0.56 10.75 -3.57
CA PHE A 58 0.37 11.55 -2.80
C PHE A 58 0.43 12.99 -3.30
N SER A 59 0.74 13.93 -2.40
CA SER A 59 1.06 15.30 -2.79
C SER A 59 2.25 15.33 -3.75
N ALA A 60 2.36 16.39 -4.57
CA ALA A 60 3.42 16.50 -5.56
C ALA A 60 4.82 16.32 -4.95
N GLU A 61 5.07 16.93 -3.79
CA GLU A 61 6.35 16.85 -3.08
C GLU A 61 6.67 15.42 -2.61
N LEU A 62 5.71 14.77 -1.96
CA LEU A 62 5.88 13.42 -1.44
C LEU A 62 5.98 12.40 -2.58
N SER A 63 5.19 12.59 -3.65
CA SER A 63 5.21 11.79 -4.87
C SER A 63 6.60 11.76 -5.52
N SER A 64 7.26 12.92 -5.60
CA SER A 64 8.62 13.05 -6.14
C SER A 64 9.66 12.36 -5.26
N THR A 65 9.47 12.42 -3.94
CA THR A 65 10.42 11.84 -2.99
C THR A 65 10.29 10.31 -2.91
N MET A 66 9.08 9.79 -3.02
CA MET A 66 8.78 8.36 -2.98
C MET A 66 8.85 7.69 -4.37
N GLY A 67 8.94 8.47 -5.45
CA GLY A 67 8.93 7.97 -6.83
C GLY A 67 7.56 7.45 -7.28
N ILE A 68 6.47 7.88 -6.65
CA ILE A 68 5.10 7.43 -6.94
C ILE A 68 4.29 8.61 -7.44
N HIS A 69 4.29 8.82 -8.75
CA HIS A 69 3.66 9.97 -9.41
C HIS A 69 2.17 9.79 -9.73
N GLN A 70 1.64 8.57 -9.57
CA GLN A 70 0.24 8.26 -9.84
C GLN A 70 -0.41 7.58 -8.64
N GLY A 71 -1.73 7.71 -8.54
CA GLY A 71 -2.50 6.98 -7.55
C GLY A 71 -2.34 5.47 -7.74
N ILE A 72 -2.09 4.74 -6.65
CA ILE A 72 -1.97 3.28 -6.66
C ILE A 72 -3.27 2.68 -6.15
N ASN A 73 -3.88 1.83 -6.97
CA ASN A 73 -5.12 1.14 -6.63
C ASN A 73 -4.85 -0.07 -5.75
N GLY A 74 -5.62 -0.20 -4.67
CA GLY A 74 -5.70 -1.42 -3.88
C GLY A 74 -6.57 -2.48 -4.53
N ALA A 75 -6.47 -3.71 -4.03
CA ALA A 75 -7.42 -4.77 -4.34
C ALA A 75 -8.83 -4.44 -3.82
N VAL A 76 -9.86 -4.96 -4.51
CA VAL A 76 -11.27 -4.86 -4.10
C VAL A 76 -11.45 -5.47 -2.71
N ALA A 77 -12.20 -4.79 -1.85
CA ALA A 77 -12.54 -5.27 -0.51
C ALA A 77 -14.04 -5.14 -0.21
N GLU A 78 -14.53 -5.93 0.74
CA GLU A 78 -15.94 -5.91 1.17
C GLU A 78 -16.36 -4.62 1.89
N ASN A 79 -15.39 -3.86 2.44
CA ASN A 79 -15.64 -2.65 3.18
C ASN A 79 -14.58 -1.58 2.92
N LYS A 80 -14.96 -0.32 3.17
CA LYS A 80 -14.11 0.84 2.87
C LYS A 80 -12.76 0.80 3.58
N LYS A 81 -12.75 0.39 4.85
CA LYS A 81 -11.53 0.29 5.66
C LYS A 81 -10.55 -0.70 5.06
N ALA A 82 -11.01 -1.90 4.72
CA ALA A 82 -10.17 -2.94 4.12
C ALA A 82 -9.60 -2.50 2.76
N ALA A 83 -10.38 -1.76 1.96
CA ALA A 83 -9.89 -1.23 0.69
C ALA A 83 -8.75 -0.22 0.88
N GLU A 84 -8.81 0.67 1.87
CA GLU A 84 -7.70 1.58 2.21
C GLU A 84 -6.44 0.81 2.62
N HIS A 85 -6.58 -0.23 3.44
CA HIS A 85 -5.46 -1.10 3.81
C HIS A 85 -4.85 -1.79 2.59
N ASN A 86 -5.69 -2.25 1.65
CA ASN A 86 -5.22 -2.86 0.40
C ASN A 86 -4.46 -1.86 -0.48
N ALA A 87 -4.93 -0.61 -0.58
CA ALA A 87 -4.24 0.43 -1.33
C ALA A 87 -2.90 0.81 -0.69
N ALA A 88 -2.87 0.92 0.65
CA ALA A 88 -1.63 1.18 1.37
C ALA A 88 -0.61 0.04 1.19
N SER A 89 -1.07 -1.22 1.23
CA SER A 89 -0.21 -2.37 0.99
C SER A 89 0.33 -2.40 -0.44
N ALA A 90 -0.50 -2.06 -1.44
CA ALA A 90 -0.07 -1.94 -2.83
C ALA A 90 1.03 -0.87 -2.98
N VAL A 91 0.89 0.28 -2.33
CA VAL A 91 1.94 1.31 -2.31
C VAL A 91 3.22 0.79 -1.67
N LEU A 92 3.12 0.16 -0.48
CA LEU A 92 4.29 -0.36 0.21
C LEU A 92 5.04 -1.38 -0.64
N SER A 93 4.31 -2.22 -1.39
CA SER A 93 4.89 -3.16 -2.36
C SER A 93 5.67 -2.44 -3.47
N VAL A 94 5.14 -1.33 -4.02
CA VAL A 94 5.85 -0.50 -5.02
C VAL A 94 7.15 0.10 -4.44
N LEU A 95 7.15 0.44 -3.15
CA LEU A 95 8.34 0.97 -2.46
C LEU A 95 9.34 -0.11 -2.04
N GLY A 96 9.05 -1.40 -2.29
CA GLY A 96 9.85 -2.51 -1.79
C GLY A 96 9.78 -2.70 -0.28
N VAL A 97 8.73 -2.16 0.37
CA VAL A 97 8.45 -2.36 1.79
C VAL A 97 7.43 -3.49 1.92
N GLU A 98 7.86 -4.66 2.38
CA GLU A 98 6.93 -5.77 2.59
C GLU A 98 6.04 -5.50 3.82
N SER A 99 4.77 -5.19 3.56
CA SER A 99 3.73 -5.27 4.59
C SER A 99 3.28 -6.73 4.68
N GLY A 100 3.03 -7.21 5.91
CA GLY A 100 2.58 -8.60 6.12
C GLY A 100 1.31 -8.92 5.32
N PRO A 101 0.97 -10.20 5.13
CA PRO A 101 -0.19 -10.58 4.34
C PRO A 101 -1.42 -9.83 4.85
N THR A 102 -2.02 -9.03 3.98
CA THR A 102 -3.31 -8.40 4.23
C THR A 102 -4.26 -9.50 4.66
N GLN A 103 -4.67 -9.51 5.92
CA GLN A 103 -5.76 -10.38 6.40
C GLN A 103 -7.04 -9.90 5.72
N ASN A 104 -7.20 -10.28 4.45
CA ASN A 104 -8.49 -10.35 3.84
C ASN A 104 -9.18 -11.49 4.59
N LYS A 105 -9.89 -11.17 5.69
CA LYS A 105 -10.85 -12.10 6.29
C LYS A 105 -11.91 -12.28 5.22
N GLY A 106 -11.65 -13.20 4.30
CA GLY A 106 -12.62 -13.69 3.36
C GLY A 106 -13.76 -14.26 4.16
N SER A 107 -14.79 -13.45 4.37
CA SER A 107 -16.12 -13.93 4.66
C SER A 107 -16.60 -14.58 3.37
N THR A 108 -16.13 -15.80 3.09
CA THR A 108 -16.73 -16.66 2.08
C THR A 108 -18.10 -17.06 2.59
N LYS A 109 -19.08 -16.16 2.50
CA LYS A 109 -20.48 -16.53 2.55
C LYS A 109 -20.83 -17.05 1.17
N ALA A 110 -20.59 -18.34 0.97
CA ALA A 110 -21.00 -19.05 -0.23
C ALA A 110 -22.51 -18.81 -0.48
N PRO A 111 -22.95 -18.58 -1.73
CA PRO A 111 -24.36 -18.50 -2.03
C PRO A 111 -25.01 -19.86 -1.74
N THR A 112 -25.99 -19.83 -0.84
CA THR A 112 -26.89 -20.95 -0.55
C THR A 112 -27.70 -21.23 -1.81
N GLN A 113 -27.31 -22.23 -2.59
CA GLN A 113 -28.16 -22.81 -3.64
C GLN A 113 -29.08 -23.85 -3.01
N SER A 114 -30.38 -23.59 -3.07
CA SER A 114 -31.49 -24.55 -2.94
C SER A 114 -32.72 -23.88 -3.59
N PRO A 115 -33.71 -24.62 -4.11
CA PRO A 115 -33.93 -26.07 -4.00
C PRO A 115 -33.59 -26.89 -5.26
#